data_AF-A0A1N5ZKV4-F1
#
_entry.id   AF-A0A1N5ZKV4-F1
#
_cell.length_a   1.000
_cell.length_b   1.000
_cell.length_c   1.000
_cell.angle_alpha   90.00
_cell.angle_beta   90.00
_cell.angle_gamma   90.00
#
_symmetry.space_group_name_H-M   'P 1'
#
loop_
_entity.id
_entity.type
_entity.pdbx_description
1 polymer ?
#
loop_
_entity_poly.entity_id
_entity_poly.type
_entity_poly.pdbx_seq_one_letter_code
_entity_poly.pdbx_strand_id
1 'polypeptide(L)'
;MLDTINIWLTSTPARQADRHLTRTGPIRIPTRLTGCRVDRTAFDYQVRLSLSALDPDEGYRVDAELAIETPFLLRDADGQWYELDPGAGARLAPVLDLFRQTITSVEIRGKGALHLYFDNGAELHVGPDHNYESWRLTGIGVEPITVGPGGETDWQPPPQPEPRHIG
;
A
#
# COMPACT_ATOMS: atom_id res chain seq x y z
N MET A 1 -38.89 29.42 36.88
CA MET A 1 -39.28 28.41 37.86
C MET A 1 -39.84 27.24 37.07
N LEU A 2 -39.03 26.17 36.92
CA LEU A 2 -39.39 24.75 36.70
C LEU A 2 -40.26 24.43 35.45
N ASP A 3 -40.15 23.36 34.68
CA ASP A 3 -39.23 22.23 34.57
C ASP A 3 -39.70 21.37 33.36
N THR A 4 -38.75 20.64 32.77
CA THR A 4 -38.92 19.31 32.14
C THR A 4 -39.43 19.12 30.70
N ILE A 5 -38.49 18.55 29.93
CA ILE A 5 -38.50 17.86 28.64
C ILE A 5 -39.17 16.47 28.75
N ASN A 6 -39.77 15.96 27.65
CA ASN A 6 -39.63 14.55 27.22
C ASN A 6 -40.31 14.27 25.88
N ILE A 7 -39.54 14.09 24.80
CA ILE A 7 -39.95 13.31 23.63
C ILE A 7 -38.86 12.27 23.37
N TRP A 8 -39.25 11.01 23.50
CA TRP A 8 -38.43 9.84 23.24
C TRP A 8 -38.30 9.61 21.74
N LEU A 9 -37.08 9.73 21.20
CA LEU A 9 -36.69 9.14 19.91
C LEU A 9 -35.70 8.02 20.21
N THR A 10 -36.19 6.78 20.27
CA THR A 10 -35.31 5.60 20.28
C THR A 10 -34.80 5.36 18.87
N SER A 11 -33.73 6.05 18.48
CA SER A 11 -32.89 5.61 17.38
C SER A 11 -31.97 4.53 17.91
N THR A 12 -32.30 3.27 17.61
CA THR A 12 -31.40 2.13 17.80
C THR A 12 -30.20 2.31 16.87
N PRO A 13 -28.96 2.49 17.34
CA PRO A 13 -27.82 2.35 16.46
C PRO A 13 -27.67 0.86 16.13
N ALA A 14 -27.66 0.55 14.83
CA ALA A 14 -27.24 -0.75 14.34
C ALA A 14 -25.86 -1.03 14.94
N ARG A 15 -25.78 -2.07 15.78
CA ARG A 15 -24.51 -2.67 16.21
C ARG A 15 -23.77 -3.10 14.95
N GLN A 16 -22.91 -2.23 14.44
CA GLN A 16 -21.82 -2.61 13.56
C GLN A 16 -20.92 -3.50 14.42
N ALA A 17 -20.96 -4.79 14.13
CA ALA A 17 -20.10 -5.75 14.76
C ALA A 17 -18.66 -5.40 14.38
N ASP A 18 -17.96 -4.75 15.30
CA ASP A 18 -16.50 -4.70 15.33
C ASP A 18 -15.99 -6.13 15.35
N ARG A 19 -15.74 -6.66 14.17
CA ARG A 19 -14.80 -7.76 13.98
C ARG A 19 -13.43 -7.11 13.84
N HIS A 20 -12.87 -6.68 14.97
CA HIS A 20 -11.42 -6.64 15.13
C HIS A 20 -10.94 -8.10 15.05
N LEU A 21 -10.83 -8.60 13.84
CA LEU A 21 -10.06 -9.80 13.57
C LEU A 21 -8.61 -9.35 13.66
N THR A 22 -8.04 -9.33 14.88
CA THR A 22 -6.59 -9.26 15.10
C THR A 22 -6.01 -10.52 14.49
N ARG A 23 -5.81 -10.48 13.17
CA ARG A 23 -5.24 -11.58 12.41
C ARG A 23 -3.74 -11.41 12.47
N THR A 24 -3.17 -11.84 13.60
CA THR A 24 -1.72 -11.98 13.76
C THR A 24 -1.22 -12.82 12.59
N GLY A 25 -0.33 -12.25 11.79
CA GLY A 25 0.08 -12.84 10.51
C GLY A 25 1.53 -12.51 10.20
N PRO A 26 2.21 -13.37 9.43
CA PRO A 26 3.54 -13.04 8.93
C PRO A 26 3.47 -11.76 8.09
N ILE A 27 4.54 -10.96 8.07
CA ILE A 27 4.69 -9.85 7.12
C ILE A 27 4.33 -10.34 5.72
N ARG A 28 3.40 -9.65 5.07
CA ARG A 28 2.98 -9.96 3.71
C ARG A 28 3.80 -9.13 2.74
N ILE A 29 4.89 -9.70 2.24
CA ILE A 29 5.67 -9.08 1.16
C ILE A 29 5.01 -9.48 -0.17
N PRO A 30 4.50 -8.53 -0.98
CA PRO A 30 3.88 -8.86 -2.26
C PRO A 30 4.95 -9.12 -3.34
N THR A 31 5.75 -10.17 -3.14
CA THR A 31 6.86 -10.59 -4.02
C THR A 31 6.43 -10.85 -5.47
N ARG A 32 5.13 -11.13 -5.68
CA ARG A 32 4.53 -11.25 -7.01
C ARG A 32 4.62 -9.96 -7.84
N LEU A 33 4.78 -8.80 -7.21
CA LEU A 33 4.95 -7.52 -7.90
C LEU A 33 6.33 -7.35 -8.56
N THR A 34 7.36 -8.09 -8.13
CA THR A 34 8.63 -8.11 -8.85
C THR A 34 8.43 -8.58 -10.29
N GLY A 35 8.99 -7.82 -11.24
CA GLY A 35 8.81 -8.01 -12.69
C GLY A 35 7.49 -7.43 -13.23
N CYS A 36 6.65 -6.80 -12.41
CA CYS A 36 5.47 -6.09 -12.90
C CYS A 36 5.85 -4.71 -13.43
N ARG A 37 5.23 -4.32 -14.54
CA ARG A 37 5.37 -3.00 -15.15
C ARG A 37 4.23 -2.09 -14.71
N VAL A 38 4.50 -0.80 -14.55
CA VAL A 38 3.48 0.22 -14.39
C VAL A 38 2.86 0.55 -15.75
N ASP A 39 1.60 0.17 -15.97
CA ASP A 39 0.88 0.44 -17.23
C ASP A 39 -0.11 1.60 -17.13
N ARG A 40 -0.34 2.14 -15.91
CA ARG A 40 -1.13 3.34 -15.70
C ARG A 40 -0.71 4.05 -14.43
N THR A 41 -0.65 5.37 -14.49
CA THR A 41 -0.66 6.27 -13.34
C THR A 41 -1.99 7.04 -13.35
N ALA A 42 -2.66 7.12 -12.21
CA ALA A 42 -3.92 7.86 -12.07
C ALA A 42 -3.90 8.70 -10.79
N PHE A 43 -4.49 9.89 -10.87
CA PHE A 43 -4.44 10.91 -9.83
C PHE A 43 -5.84 11.42 -9.53
N ASP A 44 -6.26 11.29 -8.28
CA ASP A 44 -7.43 11.95 -7.71
C ASP A 44 -7.10 12.37 -6.26
N TYR A 45 -7.91 12.00 -5.27
CA TYR A 45 -7.52 12.08 -3.86
C TYR A 45 -6.48 11.01 -3.47
N GLN A 46 -6.14 10.11 -4.39
CA GLN A 46 -5.14 9.07 -4.27
C GLN A 46 -4.17 9.14 -5.46
N VAL A 47 -3.01 8.49 -5.30
CA VAL A 47 -2.17 8.09 -6.43
C VAL A 47 -2.36 6.60 -6.66
N ARG A 48 -2.73 6.20 -7.88
CA ARG A 48 -2.92 4.80 -8.24
C ARG A 48 -1.97 4.36 -9.35
N LEU A 49 -1.31 3.23 -9.14
CA LEU A 49 -0.49 2.53 -10.13
C LEU A 49 -1.20 1.26 -10.55
N SER A 50 -1.46 1.09 -11.86
CA SER A 50 -1.84 -0.22 -12.40
C SER A 50 -0.59 -0.98 -12.78
N LEU A 51 -0.47 -2.19 -12.27
CA LEU A 51 0.71 -3.04 -12.34
C LEU A 51 0.35 -4.32 -13.06
N SER A 52 1.09 -4.67 -14.11
CA SER A 52 0.89 -5.94 -14.78
C SER A 52 2.18 -6.70 -15.07
N ALA A 53 2.08 -8.02 -15.08
CA ALA A 53 3.12 -8.89 -15.62
C ALA A 53 2.46 -9.95 -16.49
N LEU A 54 3.02 -10.19 -17.67
CA LEU A 54 2.57 -11.24 -18.56
C LEU A 54 3.34 -12.54 -18.29
N ASP A 55 2.62 -13.64 -18.31
CA ASP A 55 3.13 -14.97 -18.57
C ASP A 55 2.98 -15.24 -20.09
N PRO A 56 4.05 -15.62 -20.81
CA PRO A 56 3.98 -15.90 -22.24
C PRO A 56 2.94 -16.95 -22.63
N ASP A 57 2.66 -17.90 -21.74
CA ASP A 57 1.79 -19.05 -22.01
C ASP A 57 0.37 -18.86 -21.45
N GLU A 58 0.21 -18.09 -20.37
CA GLU A 58 -1.06 -17.98 -19.62
C GLU A 58 -1.72 -16.59 -19.65
N GLY A 59 -1.11 -15.59 -20.30
CA GLY A 59 -1.66 -14.21 -20.35
C GLY A 59 -1.18 -13.37 -19.17
N TYR A 60 -2.05 -12.69 -18.41
CA TYR A 60 -1.58 -11.91 -17.25
C TYR A 60 -1.29 -12.81 -16.05
N ARG A 61 -0.02 -12.85 -15.63
CA ARG A 61 0.40 -13.40 -14.32
C ARG A 61 -0.08 -12.50 -13.18
N VAL A 62 -0.02 -11.18 -13.39
CA VAL A 62 -0.47 -10.15 -12.45
C VAL A 62 -1.21 -9.09 -13.22
N ASP A 63 -2.35 -8.67 -12.67
CA ASP A 63 -3.08 -7.46 -13.04
C ASP A 63 -3.63 -6.86 -11.73
N ALA A 64 -2.92 -5.85 -11.21
CA ALA A 64 -3.13 -5.32 -9.88
C ALA A 64 -3.13 -3.79 -9.85
N GLU A 65 -3.73 -3.24 -8.80
CA GLU A 65 -3.73 -1.82 -8.52
C GLU A 65 -3.13 -1.58 -7.13
N LEU A 66 -2.12 -0.70 -7.09
CA LEU A 66 -1.60 -0.12 -5.86
C LEU A 66 -2.21 1.28 -5.72
N ALA A 67 -2.98 1.50 -4.66
CA ALA A 67 -3.48 2.82 -4.25
C ALA A 67 -2.65 3.36 -3.09
N ILE A 68 -2.26 4.64 -3.17
CA ILE A 68 -1.50 5.37 -2.17
C ILE A 68 -2.36 6.57 -1.76
N GLU A 69 -2.68 6.70 -0.48
CA GLU A 69 -3.64 7.70 0.02
C GLU A 69 -3.02 8.72 0.97
N THR A 70 -1.72 8.60 1.25
CA THR A 70 -0.99 9.45 2.20
C THR A 70 0.29 9.98 1.56
N PRO A 71 0.93 11.01 2.15
CA PRO A 71 2.19 11.50 1.65
C PRO A 71 3.24 10.40 1.52
N PHE A 72 3.98 10.44 0.41
CA PHE A 72 4.97 9.43 0.04
C PHE A 72 6.21 10.10 -0.54
N LEU A 73 7.32 9.36 -0.54
CA LEU A 73 8.58 9.81 -1.12
C LEU A 73 8.80 9.12 -2.46
N LEU A 74 9.28 9.89 -3.43
CA LEU A 74 9.77 9.38 -4.71
C LEU A 74 11.21 9.84 -4.88
N ARG A 75 12.11 8.92 -5.19
CA ARG A 75 13.43 9.22 -5.75
C ARG A 75 13.37 8.98 -7.24
N ASP A 76 13.71 9.98 -8.05
CA ASP A 76 13.81 9.78 -9.50
C ASP A 76 15.12 9.07 -9.90
N ALA A 77 15.27 8.78 -11.19
CA ALA A 77 16.44 8.12 -11.75
C ALA A 77 17.73 8.94 -11.64
N ASP A 78 17.63 10.27 -11.54
CA ASP A 78 18.77 11.17 -11.31
C ASP A 78 19.14 11.26 -9.81
N GLY A 79 18.34 10.62 -8.95
CA GLY A 79 18.56 10.52 -7.52
C GLY A 79 17.95 11.65 -6.69
N GLN A 80 17.15 12.54 -7.29
CA GLN A 80 16.46 13.62 -6.59
C GLN A 80 15.25 13.07 -5.84
N TRP A 81 15.08 13.52 -4.59
CA TRP A 81 13.94 13.17 -3.74
C TRP A 81 12.81 14.20 -3.86
N TYR A 82 11.59 13.68 -3.92
CA TYR A 82 10.34 14.44 -3.88
C TYR A 82 9.46 13.91 -2.76
N GLU A 83 8.95 14.83 -1.94
CA GLU A 83 7.84 14.55 -1.02
C GLU A 83 6.54 14.92 -1.71
N LEU A 84 5.68 13.92 -1.89
CA LEU A 84 4.50 13.98 -2.73
C LEU A 84 3.27 13.71 -1.90
N ASP A 85 2.25 14.54 -2.07
CA ASP A 85 0.97 14.43 -1.38
C ASP A 85 -0.12 14.14 -2.42
N PRO A 86 -0.90 13.05 -2.29
CA PRO A 86 -2.07 12.82 -3.11
C PRO A 86 -2.99 14.06 -3.18
N GLY A 87 -3.58 14.33 -4.34
CA GLY A 87 -4.38 15.54 -4.55
C GLY A 87 -3.60 16.85 -4.75
N ALA A 88 -2.26 16.85 -4.67
CA ALA A 88 -1.44 18.05 -4.92
C ALA A 88 -1.35 18.50 -6.40
N GLY A 89 -2.16 17.91 -7.28
CA GLY A 89 -2.27 18.28 -8.70
C GLY A 89 -0.95 18.17 -9.44
N ALA A 90 -0.52 19.25 -10.10
CA ALA A 90 0.67 19.27 -10.95
C ALA A 90 1.98 18.91 -10.22
N ARG A 91 2.03 19.02 -8.88
CA ARG A 91 3.19 18.59 -8.09
C ARG A 91 3.44 17.09 -8.12
N LEU A 92 2.46 16.29 -8.57
CA LEU A 92 2.58 14.84 -8.75
C LEU A 92 3.21 14.45 -10.10
N ALA A 93 3.61 15.41 -10.94
CA ALA A 93 4.25 15.14 -12.22
C ALA A 93 5.43 14.13 -12.16
N PRO A 94 6.29 14.11 -11.12
CA PRO A 94 7.36 13.11 -11.03
C PRO A 94 6.89 11.64 -11.07
N VAL A 95 5.65 11.34 -10.63
CA VAL A 95 5.09 9.98 -10.68
C VAL A 95 4.88 9.50 -12.12
N LEU A 96 4.72 10.42 -13.08
CA LEU A 96 4.54 10.07 -14.49
C LEU A 96 5.74 9.31 -15.06
N ASP A 97 6.94 9.55 -14.53
CA ASP A 97 8.17 8.88 -14.99
C ASP A 97 8.23 7.40 -14.58
N LEU A 98 7.36 6.96 -13.67
CA LEU A 98 7.16 5.54 -13.36
C LEU A 98 6.42 4.80 -14.46
N PHE A 99 5.74 5.49 -15.38
CA PHE A 99 5.03 4.84 -16.48
C PHE A 99 5.98 4.01 -17.36
N ARG A 100 5.63 2.74 -17.55
CA ARG A 100 6.40 1.68 -18.22
C ARG A 100 7.66 1.21 -17.48
N GLN A 101 7.93 1.69 -16.28
CA GLN A 101 9.02 1.15 -15.47
C GLN A 101 8.62 -0.17 -14.83
N THR A 102 9.61 -1.04 -14.67
CA THR A 102 9.43 -2.38 -14.10
C THR A 102 9.88 -2.40 -12.64
N ILE A 103 9.06 -2.95 -11.76
CA ILE A 103 9.44 -3.16 -10.36
C ILE A 103 10.50 -4.26 -10.30
N THR A 104 11.70 -3.93 -9.82
CA THR A 104 12.81 -4.87 -9.64
C THR A 104 12.86 -5.48 -8.24
N SER A 105 12.38 -4.74 -7.24
CA SER A 105 12.34 -5.22 -5.85
C SER A 105 11.18 -4.59 -5.09
N VAL A 106 10.71 -5.31 -4.08
CA VAL A 106 9.65 -4.90 -3.16
C VAL A 106 10.11 -5.23 -1.76
N GLU A 107 10.05 -4.25 -0.87
CA GLU A 107 10.28 -4.46 0.55
C GLU A 107 9.12 -3.92 1.37
N ILE A 108 8.85 -4.61 2.47
CA ILE A 108 7.99 -4.13 3.53
C ILE A 108 8.85 -3.95 4.77
N ARG A 109 8.82 -2.77 5.38
CA ARG A 109 9.60 -2.42 6.57
C ARG A 109 8.67 -2.02 7.72
N GLY A 110 9.10 -2.32 8.95
CA GLY A 110 8.40 -1.88 10.17
C GLY A 110 6.91 -2.18 10.14
N LYS A 111 6.09 -1.15 10.40
CA LYS A 111 4.62 -1.22 10.47
C LYS A 111 3.94 -1.16 9.10
N GLY A 112 4.49 -1.83 8.09
CA GLY A 112 3.93 -1.85 6.75
C GLY A 112 4.37 -0.70 5.84
N ALA A 113 5.55 -0.11 6.09
CA ALA A 113 6.14 0.83 5.14
C ALA A 113 6.51 0.08 3.85
N LEU A 114 5.96 0.53 2.72
CA LEU A 114 6.21 -0.05 1.40
C LEU A 114 7.38 0.65 0.73
N HIS A 115 8.31 -0.14 0.20
CA HIS A 115 9.40 0.33 -0.65
C HIS A 115 9.39 -0.43 -1.96
N LEU A 116 9.28 0.28 -3.08
CA LEU A 116 9.39 -0.25 -4.43
C LEU A 116 10.63 0.30 -5.11
N TYR A 117 11.34 -0.56 -5.83
CA TYR A 117 12.51 -0.19 -6.63
C TYR A 117 12.22 -0.49 -8.09
N PHE A 118 12.60 0.41 -8.98
CA PHE A 118 12.33 0.33 -10.41
C PHE A 118 13.60 0.09 -11.23
N ASP A 119 13.44 -0.39 -12.47
CA ASP A 119 14.53 -0.72 -13.40
C ASP A 119 15.31 0.50 -13.91
N ASN A 120 14.68 1.67 -13.95
CA ASN A 120 15.37 2.95 -14.20
C ASN A 120 16.13 3.51 -12.99
N GLY A 121 16.10 2.82 -11.83
CA GLY A 121 16.74 3.27 -10.60
C GLY A 121 15.88 4.17 -9.71
N ALA A 122 14.63 4.47 -10.10
CA ALA A 122 13.70 5.19 -9.23
C ALA A 122 13.29 4.35 -8.00
N GLU A 123 12.87 5.03 -6.94
CA GLU A 123 12.41 4.41 -5.68
C GLU A 123 11.11 5.08 -5.21
N LEU A 124 10.11 4.29 -4.82
CA LEU A 124 8.85 4.80 -4.25
C LEU A 124 8.68 4.27 -2.83
N HIS A 125 8.56 5.16 -1.86
CA HIS A 125 8.44 4.83 -0.44
C HIS A 125 7.14 5.39 0.16
N VAL A 126 6.33 4.52 0.75
CA VAL A 126 5.11 4.89 1.49
C VAL A 126 5.25 4.46 2.93
N GLY A 127 5.31 5.42 3.85
CA GLY A 127 5.32 5.16 5.28
C GLY A 127 3.91 4.97 5.84
N PRO A 128 3.77 4.42 7.05
CA PRO A 128 2.50 4.41 7.76
C PRO A 128 2.11 5.83 8.20
N ASP A 129 0.88 6.24 7.92
CA ASP A 129 0.28 7.47 8.44
C ASP A 129 -0.54 7.19 9.70
N HIS A 130 -0.62 8.14 10.64
CA HIS A 130 -1.33 7.94 11.90
C HIS A 130 -2.86 7.97 11.75
N ASN A 131 -3.36 8.75 10.80
CA ASN A 131 -4.77 9.12 10.69
C ASN A 131 -5.48 8.41 9.54
N TYR A 132 -4.75 8.00 8.51
CA TYR A 132 -5.32 7.49 7.26
C TYR A 132 -4.72 6.13 6.83
N GLU A 133 -5.47 5.42 5.99
CA GLU A 133 -4.97 4.26 5.25
C GLU A 133 -3.80 4.70 4.36
N SER A 134 -2.65 4.06 4.48
CA SER A 134 -1.44 4.54 3.80
C SER A 134 -1.37 4.05 2.36
N TRP A 135 -1.62 2.75 2.16
CA TRP A 135 -1.68 2.14 0.85
C TRP A 135 -2.47 0.83 0.86
N ARG A 136 -2.93 0.45 -0.33
CA ARG A 136 -3.67 -0.79 -0.58
C ARG A 136 -3.27 -1.42 -1.91
N LEU A 137 -3.07 -2.73 -1.88
CA LEU A 137 -2.82 -3.57 -3.05
C LEU A 137 -4.00 -4.51 -3.26
N THR A 138 -4.59 -4.48 -4.44
CA THR A 138 -5.66 -5.40 -4.85
C THR A 138 -5.53 -5.81 -6.30
N GLY A 139 -6.04 -6.98 -6.67
CA GLY A 139 -6.08 -7.44 -8.06
C GLY A 139 -5.88 -8.94 -8.20
N ILE A 140 -5.58 -9.35 -9.43
CA ILE A 140 -5.33 -10.74 -9.82
C ILE A 140 -3.84 -11.05 -9.66
N GLY A 141 -3.53 -12.25 -9.18
CA GLY A 141 -2.14 -12.73 -9.03
C GLY A 141 -1.41 -12.18 -7.80
N VAL A 142 -2.10 -11.41 -6.94
CA VAL A 142 -1.58 -10.85 -5.68
C VAL A 142 -2.52 -11.20 -4.52
N GLU A 143 -1.95 -11.39 -3.33
CA GLU A 143 -2.73 -11.42 -2.09
C GLU A 143 -3.09 -9.98 -1.71
N PRO A 144 -4.36 -9.67 -1.40
CA PRO A 144 -4.75 -8.32 -0.98
C PRO A 144 -4.03 -7.88 0.29
N ILE A 145 -3.56 -6.64 0.29
CA ILE A 145 -2.92 -6.00 1.44
C ILE A 145 -3.51 -4.60 1.59
N THR A 146 -3.86 -4.24 2.81
CA THR A 146 -4.25 -2.89 3.22
C THR A 146 -3.41 -2.55 4.44
N VAL A 147 -2.82 -1.35 4.45
CA VAL A 147 -2.11 -0.80 5.62
C VAL A 147 -2.91 0.37 6.15
N GLY A 148 -3.67 0.14 7.21
CA GLY A 148 -4.58 1.12 7.80
C GLY A 148 -3.88 2.21 8.65
N PRO A 149 -4.65 3.09 9.29
CA PRO A 149 -4.13 4.12 10.20
C PRO A 149 -3.24 3.53 11.29
N GLY A 150 -2.09 4.16 11.52
CA GLY A 150 -1.06 3.73 12.46
C GLY A 150 -0.15 2.59 11.96
N GLY A 151 -0.42 2.08 10.76
CA GLY A 151 0.27 0.95 10.15
C GLY A 151 -0.11 -0.40 10.76
N GLU A 152 0.57 -1.44 10.32
CA GLU A 152 0.31 -2.82 10.74
C GLU A 152 1.10 -3.14 12.01
N THR A 153 0.39 -3.32 13.13
CA THR A 153 1.01 -3.63 14.44
C THR A 153 1.25 -5.11 14.66
N ASP A 154 0.54 -5.97 13.93
CA ASP A 154 0.49 -7.41 14.17
C ASP A 154 1.37 -8.22 13.19
N TRP A 155 2.16 -7.53 12.36
CA TRP A 155 3.05 -8.15 11.38
C TRP A 155 4.35 -8.61 12.05
N GLN A 156 4.61 -9.91 12.02
CA GLN A 156 5.87 -10.47 12.51
C GLN A 156 6.88 -10.63 11.36
N PRO A 157 8.18 -10.31 11.60
CA PRO A 157 9.23 -10.60 10.64
C PRO A 157 9.22 -12.09 10.28
N PRO A 158 9.60 -12.45 9.03
CA PRO A 158 9.65 -13.85 8.64
C PRO A 158 10.53 -14.64 9.62
N PRO A 159 10.16 -15.88 9.98
CA PRO A 159 10.96 -16.69 10.87
C PRO A 159 12.37 -16.83 10.28
N GLN A 160 13.40 -16.48 11.07
CA GLN A 160 14.78 -16.61 10.63
C GLN A 160 15.11 -18.09 10.40
N PRO A 161 15.81 -18.45 9.31
CA PRO A 161 16.27 -19.82 9.13
C PRO A 161 17.12 -20.23 10.34
N GLU A 162 16.81 -21.38 10.94
CA GLU A 162 17.56 -21.90 12.07
C GLU A 162 19.05 -21.96 11.71
N PRO A 163 19.96 -21.53 12.61
CA PRO A 163 21.38 -21.57 12.35
C PRO A 163 21.78 -23.01 12.03
N ARG A 164 22.27 -23.24 10.81
CA ARG A 164 22.84 -24.53 10.45
C ARG A 164 24.09 -24.75 11.31
N HIS A 165 23.97 -25.58 12.33
CA HIS A 165 25.12 -26.11 13.04
C HIS A 165 25.90 -27.00 12.05
N ILE A 166 26.93 -26.42 11.44
CA ILE A 166 28.00 -27.17 10.80
C ILE A 166 28.86 -27.75 11.92
N GLY A 167 28.75 -29.06 12.11
CA GLY A 167 29.62 -29.87 12.98
C GLY A 167 30.89 -30.31 12.27
#